data_AF-A0A953QX70-F1
#
_entry.id   AF-A0A953QX70-F1
#
_cell.length_a   1.000
_cell.length_b   1.000
_cell.length_c   1.000
_cell.angle_alpha   90.00
_cell.angle_beta   90.00
_cell.angle_gamma   90.00
#
_symmetry.space_group_name_H-M   'P 1'
#
loop_
_entity.id
_entity.type
_entity.pdbx_description
1 polymer ?
#
loop_
_entity_poly.entity_id
_entity_poly.type
_entity_poly.pdbx_seq_one_letter_code
_entity_poly.pdbx_strand_id
1 'polypeptide(L)'
;MKRAQQAELAYRKAFEEFSERVQQVQALTALRSADPRQLDAALVELEKAHVLYIARRDEWVQHLLPSGDQRPRPARSQHEHDDCVRAIAEVLWESAGRPEGTSLEDWRRAEEIVRQAATAA
;
A
#
# COMPACT_ATOMS: atom_id res chain seq x y z
N MET A 1 17.45 21.57 -11.39
CA MET A 1 18.31 20.54 -10.77
C MET A 1 17.96 20.24 -9.30
N LYS A 2 17.96 21.21 -8.37
CA LYS A 2 17.67 20.94 -6.93
C LYS A 2 16.31 20.24 -6.66
N ARG A 3 15.23 20.63 -7.35
CA ARG A 3 13.89 20.02 -7.17
C ARG A 3 13.82 18.55 -7.62
N ALA A 4 14.47 18.20 -8.73
CA ALA A 4 14.50 16.81 -9.21
C ALA A 4 15.26 15.88 -8.26
N GLN A 5 16.39 16.34 -7.70
CA GLN A 5 17.14 15.61 -6.67
C GLN A 5 16.34 15.44 -5.37
N GLN A 6 15.57 16.45 -4.98
CA GLN A 6 14.67 16.35 -3.81
C GLN A 6 13.56 15.32 -4.03
N ALA A 7 12.94 15.31 -5.23
CA ALA A 7 11.92 14.33 -5.58
C ALA A 7 12.48 12.90 -5.62
N GLU A 8 13.69 12.71 -6.14
CA GLU A 8 14.39 11.41 -6.12
C GLU A 8 14.64 10.91 -4.69
N LEU A 9 15.15 11.78 -3.80
CA LEU A 9 15.38 11.43 -2.40
C LEU A 9 14.07 11.09 -1.67
N ALA A 10 13.00 11.86 -1.92
CA ALA A 10 11.68 11.60 -1.35
C ALA A 10 11.09 10.26 -1.83
N TYR A 11 11.24 9.95 -3.12
CA TYR A 11 10.88 8.65 -3.69
C TYR A 11 11.62 7.51 -3.01
N ARG A 12 12.94 7.62 -2.89
CA ARG A 12 13.77 6.55 -2.34
C ARG A 12 13.43 6.27 -0.87
N LYS A 13 13.24 7.34 -0.09
CA LYS A 13 12.79 7.24 1.30
C LYS A 13 11.41 6.57 1.42
N ALA A 14 10.44 6.97 0.59
CA ALA A 14 9.12 6.35 0.61
C ALA A 14 9.16 4.86 0.21
N PHE A 15 10.05 4.47 -0.70
CA PHE A 15 10.28 3.07 -1.05
C PHE A 15 10.90 2.26 0.10
N GLU A 16 11.88 2.83 0.81
CA GLU A 16 12.47 2.23 2.01
C GLU A 16 11.39 1.99 3.08
N GLU A 17 10.59 3.02 3.39
CA GLU A 17 9.48 2.91 4.35
C GLU A 17 8.44 1.86 3.92
N PHE A 18 8.03 1.84 2.65
CA PHE A 18 7.12 0.81 2.13
C PHE A 18 7.69 -0.61 2.27
N SER A 19 8.97 -0.79 1.95
CA SER A 19 9.65 -2.08 2.04
C SER A 19 9.74 -2.59 3.47
N GLU A 20 10.01 -1.70 4.44
CA GLU A 20 9.99 -2.03 5.87
C GLU A 20 8.60 -2.49 6.33
N ARG A 21 7.52 -1.84 5.87
CA ARG A 21 6.15 -2.26 6.20
C ARG A 21 5.78 -3.61 5.58
N VAL A 22 6.24 -3.89 4.35
CA VAL A 22 6.06 -5.21 3.72
C VAL A 22 6.72 -6.30 4.58
N GLN A 23 7.96 -6.08 5.00
CA GLN A 23 8.68 -7.03 5.85
C GLN A 23 7.99 -7.23 7.21
N GLN A 24 7.45 -6.16 7.79
CA GLN A 24 6.70 -6.24 9.04
C GLN A 24 5.44 -7.11 8.90
N VAL A 25 4.65 -6.90 7.83
CA VAL A 25 3.46 -7.72 7.56
C VAL A 25 3.85 -9.18 7.33
N GLN A 26 4.88 -9.44 6.52
CA GLN A 26 5.38 -10.80 6.30
C GLN A 26 5.80 -11.50 7.60
N ALA A 27 6.50 -10.78 8.49
CA ALA A 27 6.89 -11.32 9.78
C ALA A 27 5.68 -11.65 10.66
N LEU A 28 4.65 -10.79 10.67
CA LEU A 28 3.41 -11.04 11.42
C LEU A 28 2.64 -12.23 10.83
N THR A 29 2.50 -12.34 9.51
CA THR A 29 1.82 -13.46 8.86
C THR A 29 2.54 -14.79 9.06
N ALA A 30 3.88 -14.78 9.17
CA ALA A 30 4.66 -15.97 9.46
C ALA A 30 4.47 -16.47 10.91
N LEU A 31 4.11 -15.59 11.84
CA LEU A 31 3.83 -15.93 13.23
C LEU A 31 2.41 -16.48 13.36
N ARG A 32 2.28 -17.79 13.61
CA ARG A 32 0.98 -18.47 13.81
C ARG A 32 0.13 -17.96 14.99
N SER A 33 0.69 -17.10 15.83
CA SER A 33 0.03 -16.52 17.01
C SER A 33 -0.05 -14.99 16.95
N ALA A 34 0.14 -14.38 15.78
CA ALA A 34 0.04 -12.93 15.65
C ALA A 34 -1.37 -12.46 16.06
N ASP A 35 -1.42 -11.41 16.88
CA ASP A 35 -2.68 -10.77 17.24
C ASP A 35 -3.32 -10.20 15.96
N PRO A 36 -4.56 -10.59 15.61
CA PRO A 36 -5.26 -10.08 14.44
C PRO A 36 -5.35 -8.55 14.39
N ARG A 37 -5.32 -7.88 15.54
CA ARG A 37 -5.33 -6.41 15.60
C ARG A 37 -3.98 -5.80 15.22
N GLN A 38 -2.88 -6.49 15.54
CA GLN A 38 -1.55 -6.04 15.14
C GLN A 38 -1.35 -6.21 13.64
N LEU A 39 -1.87 -7.30 13.05
CA LEU A 39 -1.85 -7.50 11.61
C LEU A 39 -2.66 -6.43 10.88
N ASP A 40 -3.88 -6.11 11.34
CA ASP A 40 -4.68 -5.03 10.77
C ASP A 40 -3.95 -3.69 10.80
N ALA A 41 -3.40 -3.32 11.95
CA ALA A 41 -2.66 -2.07 12.09
C ALA A 41 -1.44 -2.04 11.13
N ALA A 42 -0.73 -3.16 11.00
CA ALA A 42 0.40 -3.25 10.08
C ALA A 42 -0.04 -3.15 8.60
N LEU A 43 -1.19 -3.73 8.23
CA LEU A 43 -1.75 -3.64 6.88
C LEU A 43 -2.22 -2.20 6.56
N VAL A 44 -2.78 -1.48 7.53
CA VAL A 44 -3.10 -0.05 7.37
C VAL A 44 -1.84 0.78 7.13
N GLU A 45 -0.78 0.56 7.94
CA GLU A 45 0.49 1.28 7.76
C GLU A 45 1.20 0.92 6.45
N LEU A 46 1.11 -0.35 6.03
CA LEU A 46 1.60 -0.80 4.73
C LEU A 46 0.91 -0.06 3.58
N GLU A 47 -0.41 0.02 3.60
CA GLU A 47 -1.16 0.67 2.51
C GLU A 47 -0.95 2.19 2.49
N LYS A 48 -0.80 2.84 3.66
CA LYS A 48 -0.39 4.26 3.72
C LYS A 48 0.97 4.47 3.07
N ALA A 49 1.95 3.63 3.42
CA ALA A 49 3.29 3.70 2.84
C ALA A 49 3.27 3.43 1.33
N HIS A 50 2.43 2.51 0.87
CA HIS A 50 2.22 2.22 -0.54
C HIS A 50 1.66 3.43 -1.31
N VAL A 51 0.60 4.07 -0.79
CA VAL A 51 0.02 5.29 -1.38
C VAL A 51 1.06 6.41 -1.47
N LEU A 52 1.84 6.62 -0.41
CA LEU A 52 2.90 7.63 -0.39
C LEU A 52 4.01 7.31 -1.40
N TYR A 53 4.46 6.05 -1.46
CA TYR A 53 5.44 5.58 -2.43
C TYR A 53 4.99 5.87 -3.88
N ILE A 54 3.74 5.54 -4.22
CA ILE A 54 3.18 5.79 -5.55
C ILE A 54 3.18 7.30 -5.85
N ALA A 55 2.73 8.14 -4.91
CA ALA A 55 2.72 9.59 -5.08
C ALA A 55 4.12 10.16 -5.33
N ARG A 56 5.13 9.71 -4.55
CA ARG A 56 6.53 10.18 -4.72
C ARG A 56 7.17 9.67 -5.99
N ARG A 57 6.88 8.43 -6.39
CA ARG A 57 7.30 7.90 -7.69
C ARG A 57 6.76 8.75 -8.82
N ASP A 58 5.48 9.10 -8.75
CA ASP A 58 4.82 9.88 -9.79
C ASP A 58 5.37 11.32 -9.85
N GLU A 59 5.61 11.96 -8.70
CA GLU A 59 6.30 13.25 -8.60
C GLU A 59 7.71 13.21 -9.22
N TRP A 60 8.49 12.16 -8.92
CA TRP A 60 9.83 11.99 -9.49
C TRP A 60 9.77 11.75 -11.01
N VAL A 61 8.86 10.91 -11.49
CA VAL A 61 8.67 10.64 -12.93
C VAL A 61 8.30 11.91 -13.69
N GLN A 62 7.47 12.80 -13.13
CA GLN A 62 7.15 14.10 -13.74
C GLN A 62 8.38 14.98 -13.96
N HIS A 63 9.41 14.83 -13.13
CA HIS A 63 10.69 15.53 -13.31
C HIS A 63 11.61 14.88 -14.34
N LEU A 64 11.40 13.61 -14.67
CA LEU A 64 12.16 12.88 -15.69
C LEU A 64 11.58 13.05 -17.10
N LEU A 65 10.27 13.30 -17.20
CA LEU A 65 9.60 13.51 -18.49
C LEU A 65 9.90 14.93 -19.05
N PRO A 66 10.04 15.08 -20.38
CA PRO A 66 10.14 16.39 -21.00
C PRO A 66 8.90 17.22 -20.70
N SER A 67 9.05 18.54 -20.47
CA SER A 67 7.99 19.46 -20.03
C SER A 67 6.71 19.49 -20.90
N GLY A 68 6.71 18.87 -22.08
CA GLY A 68 5.55 18.78 -22.98
C GLY A 68 4.64 17.57 -22.77
N ASP A 69 5.01 16.59 -21.94
CA ASP A 69 4.24 15.35 -21.73
C ASP A 69 3.65 15.23 -20.31
N GLN A 70 3.44 16.38 -19.66
CA GLN A 70 2.80 16.49 -18.35
C GLN A 70 1.29 16.28 -18.45
N ARG A 71 0.86 15.08 -18.87
CA ARG A 71 -0.53 14.70 -18.68
C ARG A 71 -0.75 14.42 -17.20
N PRO A 72 -1.80 14.97 -16.57
CA PRO A 72 -2.16 14.55 -15.22
C PRO A 72 -2.39 13.03 -15.24
N ARG A 73 -1.61 12.30 -14.44
CA ARG A 73 -1.84 10.87 -14.24
C ARG A 73 -3.25 10.73 -13.64
N PRO A 74 -4.10 9.85 -14.18
CA PRO A 74 -5.41 9.63 -13.59
C PRO A 74 -5.23 9.23 -12.12
N ALA A 75 -6.18 9.66 -11.27
CA ALA A 75 -6.30 9.11 -9.93
C ALA A 75 -6.29 7.58 -10.00
N ARG A 76 -5.84 6.93 -8.91
CA ARG A 76 -5.79 5.46 -8.80
C ARG A 76 -7.07 4.87 -9.41
N SER A 77 -6.89 4.03 -10.40
CA SER A 77 -8.02 3.42 -11.10
C SER A 77 -8.79 2.52 -10.15
N GLN A 78 -10.09 2.34 -10.41
CA GLN A 78 -10.90 1.37 -9.66
C GLN A 78 -10.25 -0.02 -9.65
N HIS A 79 -9.60 -0.40 -10.76
CA HIS A 79 -8.89 -1.67 -10.87
C HIS A 79 -7.70 -1.79 -9.89
N GLU A 80 -6.87 -0.75 -9.77
CA GLU A 80 -5.76 -0.72 -8.80
C GLU A 80 -6.28 -0.75 -7.35
N HIS A 81 -7.44 -0.14 -7.09
CA HIS A 81 -8.09 -0.23 -5.78
C HIS A 81 -8.56 -1.67 -5.48
N ASP A 82 -9.28 -2.29 -6.42
CA ASP A 82 -9.79 -3.65 -6.28
C ASP A 82 -8.65 -4.67 -6.12
N ASP A 83 -7.53 -4.49 -6.84
CA ASP A 83 -6.34 -5.32 -6.71
C ASP A 83 -5.70 -5.20 -5.31
N CYS A 84 -5.63 -3.98 -4.75
CA CYS A 84 -5.16 -3.75 -3.39
C CYS A 84 -6.07 -4.42 -2.35
N VAL A 85 -7.39 -4.25 -2.49
CA VAL A 85 -8.39 -4.87 -1.60
C VAL A 85 -8.25 -6.39 -1.66
N ARG A 86 -8.15 -6.98 -2.86
CA ARG A 86 -7.96 -8.42 -3.02
C ARG A 86 -6.68 -8.90 -2.34
N ALA A 87 -5.55 -8.23 -2.54
CA ALA A 87 -4.28 -8.63 -1.95
C ALA A 87 -4.33 -8.60 -0.40
N ILE A 88 -4.95 -7.58 0.18
CA ILE A 88 -5.11 -7.49 1.64
C ILE A 88 -6.07 -8.56 2.16
N ALA A 89 -7.17 -8.83 1.46
CA ALA A 89 -8.12 -9.87 1.82
C ALA A 89 -7.47 -11.27 1.79
N GLU A 90 -6.62 -11.53 0.80
CA GLU A 90 -5.85 -12.77 0.72
C GLU A 90 -4.91 -12.93 1.93
N VAL A 91 -4.19 -11.89 2.32
CA VAL A 91 -3.32 -11.93 3.51
C VAL A 91 -4.13 -12.20 4.78
N LEU A 92 -5.27 -11.54 4.96
CA LEU A 92 -6.16 -11.77 6.10
C LEU A 92 -6.63 -13.22 6.16
N TRP A 93 -7.12 -13.74 5.03
CA TRP A 93 -7.59 -15.12 4.90
C TRP A 93 -6.49 -16.15 5.18
N GLU A 94 -5.29 -15.94 4.63
CA GLU A 94 -4.14 -16.81 4.85
C GLU A 94 -3.68 -16.81 6.32
N SER A 95 -3.62 -15.62 6.93
CA SER A 95 -3.21 -15.47 8.33
C SER A 95 -4.18 -16.15 9.31
N ALA A 96 -5.47 -16.20 8.96
CA ALA A 96 -6.50 -16.89 9.72
C ALA A 96 -6.49 -18.43 9.54
N GLY A 97 -5.59 -18.96 8.71
CA GLY A 97 -5.51 -20.39 8.44
C GLY A 97 -6.44 -20.87 7.33
N ARG A 98 -6.83 -19.97 6.41
CA ARG A 98 -7.69 -20.23 5.25
C ARG A 98 -9.07 -20.83 5.59
N PRO A 99 -9.82 -20.24 6.55
CA PRO A 99 -11.15 -20.73 6.89
C PRO A 99 -12.09 -20.64 5.68
N GLU A 100 -12.96 -21.63 5.54
CA GLU A 100 -14.02 -21.59 4.53
C GLU A 100 -15.14 -20.65 4.99
N GLY A 101 -15.73 -19.91 4.05
CA GLY A 101 -16.90 -19.05 4.31
C GLY A 101 -16.60 -17.64 4.82
N THR A 102 -15.34 -17.25 5.04
CA THR A 102 -14.98 -15.89 5.54
C THR A 102 -14.62 -14.91 4.44
N SER A 103 -14.61 -15.32 3.17
CA SER A 103 -14.12 -14.49 2.05
C SER A 103 -14.76 -13.12 1.96
N LEU A 104 -16.07 -13.00 2.24
CA LEU A 104 -16.78 -11.73 2.25
C LEU A 104 -16.38 -10.84 3.45
N GLU A 105 -16.11 -11.44 4.60
CA GLU A 105 -15.68 -10.72 5.80
C GLU A 105 -14.26 -10.20 5.64
N ASP A 106 -13.36 -11.04 5.13
CA ASP A 106 -11.98 -10.69 4.80
C ASP A 106 -11.93 -9.59 3.73
N TRP A 107 -12.80 -9.65 2.72
CA TRP A 107 -12.96 -8.59 1.71
C TRP A 107 -13.38 -7.25 2.33
N ARG A 108 -14.45 -7.23 3.13
CA ARG A 108 -14.93 -5.98 3.78
C ARG A 108 -13.88 -5.38 4.72
N ARG A 109 -13.14 -6.24 5.43
CA ARG A 109 -12.05 -5.79 6.30
C ARG A 109 -10.90 -5.19 5.49
N ALA A 110 -10.58 -5.77 4.33
CA ALA A 110 -9.60 -5.20 3.41
C ALA A 110 -10.04 -3.85 2.83
N GLU A 111 -11.30 -3.72 2.41
CA GLU A 111 -11.86 -2.42 1.97
C GLU A 111 -11.72 -1.34 3.04
N GLU A 112 -12.02 -1.69 4.30
CA GLU A 112 -11.87 -0.79 5.44
C GLU A 112 -10.42 -0.34 5.63
N ILE A 113 -9.47 -1.28 5.56
CA ILE A 113 -8.03 -0.99 5.66
C ILE A 113 -7.59 -0.02 4.56
N VAL A 114 -7.95 -0.29 3.30
CA VAL A 114 -7.59 0.57 2.17
C VAL A 114 -8.23 1.95 2.30
N ARG A 115 -9.49 2.01 2.73
CA ARG A 115 -10.20 3.27 2.96
C ARG A 115 -9.55 4.10 4.06
N GLN A 116 -9.19 3.47 5.19
CA GLN A 116 -8.50 4.14 6.30
C GLN A 116 -7.15 4.72 5.84
N ALA A 117 -6.37 3.93 5.10
CA ALA A 117 -5.10 4.37 4.56
C ALA A 117 -5.26 5.56 3.61
N ALA A 118 -6.25 5.52 2.70
CA ALA A 118 -6.51 6.61 1.76
C ALA A 118 -6.95 7.91 2.43
N THR A 119 -7.68 7.84 3.56
CA THR A 119 -8.09 9.05 4.32
C THR A 119 -6.98 9.67 5.16
N ALA A 120 -5.93 8.91 5.44
CA ALA A 120 -4.84 9.30 6.35
C ALA A 120 -3.51 9.61 5.64
N ALA A 121 -3.42 9.33 4.34
CA ALA A 121 -2.30 9.66 3.46
C ALA A 121 -2.46 11.08 2.86
#